data_AF-A0AAE6ZFP8-F1
#
_entry.id   AF-A0AAE6ZFP8-F1
#
_cell.length_a   1.000
_cell.length_b   1.000
_cell.length_c   1.000
_cell.angle_alpha   90.00
_cell.angle_beta   90.00
_cell.angle_gamma   90.00
#
_symmetry.space_group_name_H-M   'P 1'
#
loop_
_entity.id
_entity.type
_entity.pdbx_description
1 polymer ?
#
loop_
_entity_poly.entity_id
_entity_poly.type
_entity_poly.pdbx_seq_one_letter_code
_entity_poly.pdbx_strand_id
1 'polypeptide(L)'
;MQQKQVPLSAADAQLLKKLEIIPGTYEKTVCSGHLVRLELTENHTLRYYFEDGQFVQAFPLLLIDGTAVWPQLTRVTGLVHQPVRLETVRSGEQNWLLPHVWYEAHPAVLQEQPILTAARSSLLKDTGLVALVFALILFVLFYVIGMPERFSTPAMLLGWTPPAIVVGAGLCFMVRRYQHYLKSITHRAFIRGVITEQLQGVINNRTCTWYRVGAHAFYSAEALPAGPGQSLQLTILTARDGSQAFRFHLQQESAAI
;
A
#
# COMPACT_ATOMS: atom_id res chain seq x y z
N MET A 1 -0.41 9.57 -31.76
CA MET A 1 -1.09 9.99 -30.53
C MET A 1 -2.48 10.50 -30.88
N GLN A 2 -3.49 10.17 -30.06
CA GLN A 2 -4.82 10.78 -30.12
C GLN A 2 -4.99 11.70 -28.91
N GLN A 3 -5.49 12.92 -29.13
CA GLN A 3 -5.80 13.87 -28.08
C GLN A 3 -7.29 14.21 -28.11
N LYS A 4 -7.92 14.19 -26.94
CA LYS A 4 -9.34 14.54 -26.78
C LYS A 4 -9.54 15.40 -25.55
N GLN A 5 -10.20 16.54 -25.72
CA GLN A 5 -10.66 17.34 -24.59
C GLN A 5 -11.88 16.68 -23.94
N VAL A 6 -11.89 16.64 -22.61
CA VAL A 6 -12.93 15.96 -21.81
C VAL A 6 -13.36 16.91 -20.69
N PRO A 7 -14.66 16.94 -20.32
CA PRO A 7 -15.10 17.71 -19.16
C PRO A 7 -14.41 17.22 -17.88
N LEU A 8 -14.20 18.14 -16.94
CA LEU A 8 -13.63 17.83 -15.64
C LEU A 8 -14.61 16.97 -14.83
N SER A 9 -14.15 15.86 -14.25
CA SER A 9 -15.00 15.04 -13.39
C SER A 9 -15.10 15.62 -11.97
N ALA A 10 -16.10 15.19 -11.20
CA ALA A 10 -16.24 15.57 -9.79
C ALA A 10 -15.06 15.11 -8.93
N ALA A 11 -14.45 13.97 -9.26
CA ALA A 11 -13.25 13.45 -8.58
C ALA A 11 -12.02 14.33 -8.87
N ASP A 12 -11.86 14.75 -10.13
CA ASP A 12 -10.79 15.67 -10.54
C ASP A 12 -10.93 17.03 -9.83
N ALA A 13 -12.15 17.55 -9.74
CA ALA A 13 -12.42 18.81 -9.02
C ALA A 13 -12.08 18.73 -7.53
N GLN A 14 -12.37 17.60 -6.88
CA GLN A 14 -11.99 17.37 -5.48
C GLN A 14 -10.49 17.25 -5.29
N LEU A 15 -9.79 16.59 -6.22
CA LEU A 15 -8.33 16.48 -6.20
C LEU A 15 -7.68 17.86 -6.36
N LEU A 16 -8.09 18.65 -7.35
CA LEU A 16 -7.62 20.03 -7.55
C LEU A 16 -7.90 20.93 -6.35
N LYS A 17 -9.06 20.78 -5.71
CA LYS A 17 -9.39 21.52 -4.48
C LYS A 17 -8.47 21.15 -3.30
N LYS A 18 -8.14 19.87 -3.14
CA LYS A 18 -7.19 19.41 -2.10
C LYS A 18 -5.76 19.91 -2.33
N LEU A 19 -5.42 20.20 -3.57
CA LEU A 19 -4.12 20.72 -3.98
C LEU A 19 -3.97 22.23 -3.76
N GLU A 20 -5.01 22.92 -3.28
CA GLU A 20 -5.08 24.39 -3.18
C GLU A 20 -4.74 25.11 -4.49
N ILE A 21 -4.87 24.43 -5.63
CA ILE A 21 -4.63 25.03 -6.94
C ILE A 21 -5.82 25.95 -7.22
N ILE A 22 -5.50 27.25 -7.36
CA ILE A 22 -6.43 28.39 -7.46
C ILE A 22 -7.58 28.08 -8.44
N PRO A 23 -8.85 28.42 -8.10
CA PRO A 23 -9.98 28.26 -9.01
C PRO A 23 -9.75 29.02 -10.32
N GLY A 24 -9.78 28.30 -11.43
CA GLY A 24 -9.69 28.83 -12.79
C GLY A 24 -10.39 27.92 -13.80
N THR A 25 -10.39 28.30 -15.08
CA THR A 25 -10.81 27.42 -16.17
C THR A 25 -9.77 26.32 -16.36
N TYR A 26 -10.16 25.09 -16.00
CA TYR A 26 -9.33 23.91 -16.21
C TYR A 26 -9.71 23.23 -17.52
N GLU A 27 -8.70 22.90 -18.32
CA GLU A 27 -8.85 22.08 -19.51
C GLU A 27 -8.28 20.70 -19.23
N LYS A 28 -9.12 19.67 -19.27
CA LYS A 28 -8.68 18.28 -19.18
C LYS A 28 -8.50 17.72 -20.58
N THR A 29 -7.30 17.23 -20.86
CA THR A 29 -6.95 16.58 -22.12
C THR A 29 -6.55 15.15 -21.84
N VAL A 30 -7.12 14.22 -22.60
CA VAL A 30 -6.74 12.82 -22.60
C VAL A 30 -5.87 12.58 -23.83
N CYS A 31 -4.63 12.18 -23.59
CA CYS A 31 -3.68 11.79 -24.62
C CYS A 31 -3.51 10.28 -24.59
N SER A 32 -3.60 9.61 -25.74
CA SER A 32 -3.37 8.16 -25.84
C SER A 32 -2.43 7.84 -26.99
N GLY A 33 -1.58 6.84 -26.81
CA GLY A 33 -0.64 6.41 -27.83
C GLY A 33 0.35 5.39 -27.31
N HIS A 34 1.21 4.91 -28.21
CA HIS A 34 2.28 3.98 -27.85
C HIS A 34 3.49 4.76 -27.35
N LEU A 35 3.86 4.56 -26.08
CA LEU A 35 4.98 5.25 -25.43
C LEU A 35 6.30 4.63 -25.88
N VAL A 36 7.22 5.43 -26.39
CA VAL A 36 8.56 4.97 -26.82
C VAL A 36 9.64 5.40 -25.84
N ARG A 37 9.46 6.54 -25.17
CA ARG A 37 10.44 7.08 -24.23
C ARG A 37 9.78 7.90 -23.13
N LEU A 38 10.29 7.75 -21.90
CA LEU A 38 9.92 8.58 -20.76
C LEU A 38 11.18 9.28 -20.24
N GLU A 39 11.14 10.60 -20.13
CA GLU A 39 12.28 11.40 -19.67
C GLU A 39 11.88 12.36 -18.55
N LEU A 40 12.85 12.63 -17.68
CA LEU A 40 12.80 13.72 -16.72
C LEU A 40 13.46 14.95 -17.35
N THR A 41 12.75 16.06 -17.40
CA THR A 41 13.31 17.31 -17.93
C THR A 41 14.04 18.11 -16.84
N GLU A 42 14.81 19.12 -17.24
CA GLU A 42 15.51 20.04 -16.33
C GLU A 42 14.56 20.78 -15.38
N ASN A 43 13.31 20.99 -15.79
CA ASN A 43 12.27 21.64 -14.98
C ASN A 43 11.53 20.67 -14.03
N HIS A 44 12.10 19.49 -13.77
CA HIS A 44 11.50 18.42 -12.96
C HIS A 44 10.12 17.93 -13.45
N THR A 45 9.79 18.16 -14.73
CA THR A 45 8.57 17.63 -15.36
C THR A 45 8.84 16.29 -16.05
N LEU A 46 7.79 15.50 -16.25
CA LEU A 46 7.87 14.28 -17.03
C LEU A 46 7.53 14.56 -18.48
N ARG A 47 8.31 14.01 -19.40
CA ARG A 47 8.06 14.07 -20.83
C ARG A 47 7.89 12.67 -21.41
N TYR A 48 6.70 12.42 -21.96
CA TYR A 48 6.30 11.18 -22.60
C TYR A 48 6.40 11.35 -24.10
N TYR A 49 7.23 10.56 -24.77
CA TYR A 49 7.37 10.56 -26.23
C TYR A 49 6.63 9.39 -26.83
N PHE A 50 5.80 9.68 -27.83
CA PHE A 50 5.00 8.68 -28.52
C PHE A 50 5.63 8.29 -29.85
N GLU A 51 5.20 7.15 -30.38
CA GLU A 51 5.71 6.57 -31.63
C GLU A 51 5.58 7.50 -32.84
N ASP A 52 4.56 8.36 -32.86
CA ASP A 52 4.35 9.38 -33.90
C ASP A 52 5.25 10.63 -33.75
N GLY A 53 6.24 10.59 -32.85
CA GLY A 53 7.19 11.68 -32.61
C GLY A 53 6.63 12.83 -31.77
N GLN A 54 5.33 12.82 -31.45
CA GLN A 54 4.71 13.79 -30.56
C GLN A 54 5.08 13.51 -29.10
N PHE A 55 5.03 14.54 -28.25
CA PHE A 55 5.30 14.38 -26.82
C PHE A 55 4.29 15.14 -25.96
N VAL A 56 4.13 14.66 -24.72
CA VAL A 56 3.36 15.33 -23.67
C VAL A 56 4.30 15.60 -22.50
N GLN A 57 4.36 16.86 -22.07
CA GLN A 57 5.16 17.29 -20.92
C GLN A 57 4.25 17.81 -19.81
N ALA A 58 4.36 17.26 -18.61
CA ALA A 58 3.51 17.63 -17.48
C ALA A 58 4.19 17.37 -16.12
N PHE A 59 3.77 18.11 -15.10
CA PHE A 59 4.16 17.90 -13.71
C PHE A 59 3.42 16.69 -13.12
N PRO A 60 4.13 15.67 -12.62
CA PRO A 60 3.48 14.52 -12.01
C PRO A 60 2.86 14.91 -10.68
N LEU A 61 1.58 14.58 -10.54
CA LEU A 61 0.91 14.74 -9.27
C LEU A 61 1.13 13.52 -8.40
N LEU A 62 1.97 13.66 -7.37
CA LEU A 62 2.37 12.55 -6.51
C LEU A 62 1.84 12.76 -5.10
N LEU A 63 1.46 11.67 -4.43
CA LEU A 63 0.89 11.69 -3.08
C LEU A 63 1.90 11.12 -2.08
N ILE A 64 1.97 11.71 -0.89
CA ILE A 64 2.57 11.16 0.33
C ILE A 64 1.50 11.19 1.41
N ASP A 65 1.17 10.02 1.96
CA ASP A 65 0.17 9.87 3.03
C ASP A 65 -1.16 10.61 2.74
N GLY A 66 -1.60 10.55 1.48
CA GLY A 66 -2.84 11.18 1.02
C GLY A 66 -2.75 12.69 0.76
N THR A 67 -1.60 13.30 1.01
CA THR A 67 -1.32 14.71 0.71
C THR A 67 -0.53 14.81 -0.58
N ALA A 68 -0.94 15.70 -1.48
CA ALA A 68 -0.22 15.88 -2.72
C ALA A 68 1.02 16.74 -2.53
N VAL A 69 2.09 16.35 -3.21
CA VAL A 69 3.41 16.93 -3.09
C VAL A 69 4.02 17.14 -4.47
N TRP A 70 4.87 18.15 -4.56
CA TRP A 70 5.60 18.53 -5.76
C TRP A 70 7.08 18.21 -5.52
N PRO A 71 7.51 16.94 -5.67
CA PRO A 71 8.89 16.58 -5.41
C PRO A 71 9.83 17.16 -6.45
N GLN A 72 11.05 17.48 -6.02
CA GLN A 72 12.16 17.67 -6.95
C GLN A 72 12.58 16.30 -7.45
N LEU A 73 12.01 15.89 -8.59
CA LEU A 73 12.34 14.62 -9.21
C LEU A 73 13.80 14.61 -9.66
N THR A 74 14.47 13.49 -9.38
CA THR A 74 15.89 13.25 -9.69
C THR A 74 16.07 12.07 -10.63
N ARG A 75 15.12 11.14 -10.67
CA ARG A 75 15.15 9.98 -11.57
C ARG A 75 13.75 9.56 -11.96
N VAL A 76 13.60 9.14 -13.22
CA VAL A 76 12.39 8.47 -13.70
C VAL A 76 12.78 7.23 -14.50
N THR A 77 12.01 6.17 -14.31
CA THR A 77 12.08 4.96 -15.13
C THR A 77 10.64 4.52 -15.39
N GLY A 78 10.34 4.16 -16.63
CA GLY A 78 9.00 3.72 -17.02
C GLY A 78 9.09 2.53 -17.96
N LEU A 79 8.01 1.76 -18.02
CA LEU A 79 7.83 0.72 -18.99
C LEU A 79 7.61 1.39 -20.36
N VAL A 80 8.51 1.16 -21.30
CA VAL A 80 8.44 1.70 -22.67
C VAL A 80 7.90 0.66 -23.64
N HIS A 81 7.53 1.09 -24.84
CA HIS A 81 6.90 0.27 -25.88
C HIS A 81 5.58 -0.35 -25.43
N GLN A 82 4.73 0.46 -24.78
CA GLN A 82 3.42 0.06 -24.30
C GLN A 82 2.35 1.11 -24.66
N PRO A 83 1.09 0.71 -24.87
CA PRO A 83 -0.02 1.64 -25.01
C PRO A 83 -0.27 2.35 -23.67
N VAL A 84 -0.18 3.67 -23.68
CA VAL A 84 -0.36 4.53 -22.52
C VAL A 84 -1.43 5.57 -22.79
N ARG A 85 -2.27 5.78 -21.78
CA ARG A 85 -3.24 6.85 -21.71
C ARG A 85 -2.85 7.80 -20.57
N LEU A 86 -2.65 9.07 -20.91
CA LEU A 86 -2.31 10.16 -20.01
C LEU A 86 -3.53 11.07 -19.88
N GLU A 87 -3.88 11.43 -18.65
CA GLU A 87 -4.82 12.51 -18.40
C GLU A 87 -4.02 13.69 -17.91
N THR A 88 -4.04 14.78 -18.67
CA THR A 88 -3.42 16.04 -18.27
C THR A 88 -4.48 17.07 -17.96
N VAL A 89 -4.22 17.90 -16.95
CA VAL A 89 -5.08 19.02 -16.57
C VAL A 89 -4.26 20.28 -16.66
N ARG A 90 -4.72 21.24 -17.46
CA ARG A 90 -4.12 22.55 -17.57
C ARG A 90 -4.69 23.47 -16.51
N SER A 91 -3.84 24.08 -15.71
CA SER A 91 -4.20 25.15 -14.76
C SER A 91 -3.58 26.46 -15.23
N GLY A 92 -4.39 27.37 -15.78
CA GLY A 92 -3.93 28.64 -16.34
C GLY A 92 -3.07 28.47 -17.60
N GLU A 93 -2.21 29.44 -17.90
CA GLU A 93 -1.51 29.47 -19.20
C GLU A 93 -0.33 28.49 -19.32
N GLN A 94 0.31 28.05 -18.22
CA GLN A 94 1.63 27.42 -18.32
C GLN A 94 1.79 26.02 -17.67
N ASN A 95 0.92 25.62 -16.73
CA ASN A 95 1.16 24.41 -15.95
C ASN A 95 0.23 23.26 -16.35
N TRP A 96 0.80 22.27 -17.04
CA TRP A 96 0.17 20.98 -17.27
C TRP A 96 0.45 20.05 -16.09
N LEU A 97 -0.60 19.60 -15.41
CA LEU A 97 -0.54 18.62 -14.35
C LEU A 97 -0.87 17.25 -14.93
N LEU A 98 -0.26 16.21 -14.39
CA LEU A 98 -0.48 14.82 -14.75
C LEU A 98 -1.10 14.07 -13.57
N PRO A 99 -2.44 14.19 -13.38
CA PRO A 99 -3.14 13.48 -12.31
C PRO A 99 -3.14 11.96 -12.51
N HIS A 100 -3.31 11.49 -13.75
CA HIS A 100 -3.48 10.06 -14.00
C HIS A 100 -2.71 9.57 -15.23
N VAL A 101 -2.06 8.42 -15.06
CA VAL A 101 -1.32 7.69 -16.10
C VAL A 101 -1.72 6.22 -16.03
N TRP A 102 -2.04 5.65 -17.18
CA TRP A 102 -2.73 4.38 -17.30
C TRP A 102 -2.05 3.60 -18.43
N TYR A 103 -1.50 2.43 -18.09
CA TYR A 103 -0.96 1.50 -19.08
C TYR A 103 -2.03 0.48 -19.41
N GLU A 104 -2.56 0.51 -20.63
CA GLU A 104 -3.76 -0.28 -20.99
C GLU A 104 -3.51 -1.79 -20.88
N ALA A 105 -2.28 -2.22 -21.16
CA ALA A 105 -1.86 -3.62 -21.05
C ALA A 105 -1.66 -4.11 -19.61
N HIS A 106 -1.55 -3.20 -18.63
CA HIS A 106 -1.20 -3.53 -17.25
C HIS A 106 -2.14 -2.86 -16.23
N PRO A 107 -3.43 -3.24 -16.19
CA PRO A 107 -4.35 -2.74 -15.20
C PRO A 107 -3.97 -3.21 -13.79
N ALA A 108 -4.28 -2.38 -12.80
CA ALA A 108 -4.20 -2.79 -11.39
C ALA A 108 -5.49 -3.52 -10.98
N VAL A 109 -5.34 -4.64 -10.29
CA VAL A 109 -6.45 -5.35 -9.66
C VAL A 109 -6.58 -4.86 -8.22
N LEU A 110 -7.66 -4.12 -7.94
CA LEU A 110 -8.04 -3.71 -6.59
C LEU A 110 -8.97 -4.76 -5.99
N GLN A 111 -8.54 -5.37 -4.89
CA GLN A 111 -9.37 -6.27 -4.10
C GLN A 111 -9.54 -5.69 -2.70
N GLU A 112 -10.73 -5.16 -2.43
CA GLU A 112 -11.11 -4.71 -1.09
C GLU A 112 -11.61 -5.90 -0.29
N GLN A 113 -11.09 -6.06 0.92
CA GLN A 113 -11.56 -7.06 1.86
C GLN A 113 -11.97 -6.37 3.16
N PRO A 114 -13.26 -6.43 3.54
CA PRO A 114 -13.63 -6.10 4.91
C PRO A 114 -12.95 -7.11 5.84
N ILE A 115 -12.00 -6.64 6.65
CA ILE A 115 -11.12 -7.47 7.50
C ILE A 115 -11.91 -8.38 8.45
N LEU A 116 -13.15 -8.00 8.77
CA LEU A 116 -13.99 -8.61 9.79
C LEU A 116 -14.18 -10.13 9.66
N THR A 117 -14.10 -10.70 8.45
CA THR A 117 -14.37 -12.14 8.23
C THR A 117 -13.10 -12.97 8.10
N ALA A 118 -12.16 -12.57 7.24
CA ALA A 118 -10.94 -13.35 6.97
C ALA A 118 -9.96 -13.34 8.14
N ALA A 119 -9.72 -12.18 8.75
CA ALA A 119 -8.82 -12.08 9.90
C ALA A 119 -9.38 -12.86 11.11
N ARG A 120 -10.70 -12.79 11.35
CA ARG A 120 -11.35 -13.51 12.44
C ARG A 120 -11.16 -15.03 12.33
N SER A 121 -11.22 -15.59 11.13
CA SER A 121 -11.09 -17.05 10.93
C SER A 121 -9.66 -17.58 11.11
N SER A 122 -8.65 -16.89 10.54
CA SER A 122 -7.24 -17.25 10.73
C SER A 122 -6.80 -17.04 12.18
N LEU A 123 -7.26 -15.95 12.81
CA LEU A 123 -6.91 -15.62 14.19
C LEU A 123 -7.62 -16.51 15.21
N LEU A 124 -8.83 -17.01 14.94
CA LEU A 124 -9.45 -18.05 15.76
C LEU A 124 -8.61 -19.34 15.75
N LYS A 125 -8.00 -19.69 14.61
CA LYS A 125 -7.09 -20.84 14.53
C LYS A 125 -5.83 -20.61 15.35
N ASP A 126 -5.19 -19.46 15.22
CA ASP A 126 -3.95 -19.14 15.96
C ASP A 126 -4.19 -19.00 17.48
N THR A 127 -5.29 -18.34 17.87
CA THR A 127 -5.69 -18.21 19.28
C THR A 127 -6.09 -19.57 19.86
N GLY A 128 -6.79 -20.40 19.08
CA GLY A 128 -7.14 -21.77 19.45
C GLY A 128 -5.89 -22.64 19.61
N LEU A 129 -4.90 -22.49 18.74
CA LEU A 129 -3.63 -23.22 18.81
C LEU A 129 -2.81 -22.81 20.04
N VAL A 130 -2.73 -21.52 20.34
CA VAL A 130 -2.08 -21.02 21.56
C VAL A 130 -2.81 -21.51 22.82
N ALA A 131 -4.14 -21.43 22.85
CA ALA A 131 -4.95 -21.98 23.96
C ALA A 131 -4.74 -23.49 24.12
N LEU A 132 -4.60 -24.23 23.02
CA LEU A 132 -4.31 -25.66 23.02
C LEU A 132 -2.90 -25.97 23.55
N VAL A 133 -1.88 -25.20 23.17
CA VAL A 133 -0.53 -25.33 23.74
C VAL A 133 -0.56 -25.09 25.24
N PHE A 134 -1.27 -24.06 25.70
CA PHE A 134 -1.42 -23.80 27.13
C PHE A 134 -2.22 -24.90 27.86
N ALA A 135 -3.28 -25.44 27.24
CA ALA A 135 -4.02 -26.57 27.78
C ALA A 135 -3.14 -27.83 27.89
N LEU A 136 -2.27 -28.07 26.91
CA LEU A 136 -1.31 -29.17 26.92
C LEU A 136 -0.26 -28.98 28.02
N ILE A 137 0.27 -27.76 28.20
CA ILE A 137 1.19 -27.43 29.30
C ILE A 137 0.51 -27.71 30.65
N LEU A 138 -0.72 -27.22 30.85
CA LEU A 138 -1.50 -27.48 32.05
C LEU A 138 -1.79 -28.97 32.26
N PHE A 139 -2.08 -29.71 31.19
CA PHE A 139 -2.31 -31.16 31.24
C PHE A 139 -1.05 -31.95 31.60
N VAL A 140 0.10 -31.63 30.99
CA VAL A 140 1.39 -32.25 31.33
C VAL A 140 1.76 -31.95 32.78
N LEU A 141 1.58 -30.71 33.23
CA LEU A 141 1.75 -30.33 34.63
C LEU A 141 0.81 -31.14 35.55
N PHE A 142 -0.47 -31.30 35.18
CA PHE A 142 -1.43 -32.11 35.95
C PHE A 142 -1.05 -33.60 35.98
N TYR A 143 -0.55 -34.16 34.89
CA TYR A 143 -0.11 -35.55 34.79
C TYR A 143 1.13 -35.84 35.64
N VAL A 144 2.13 -34.95 35.64
CA VAL A 144 3.32 -35.04 36.51
C VAL A 144 2.93 -35.02 38.00
N ILE A 145 1.82 -34.35 38.32
CA ILE A 145 1.30 -34.18 39.67
C ILE A 145 0.38 -35.35 40.10
N GLY A 146 -0.21 -36.08 39.14
CA GLY A 146 -1.04 -37.27 39.37
C GLY A 146 -0.31 -38.46 39.99
N MET A 147 1.00 -38.35 40.27
CA MET A 147 1.75 -39.25 41.15
C MET A 147 1.71 -38.70 42.60
N PRO A 148 0.74 -39.13 43.44
CA PRO A 148 0.38 -38.40 44.65
C PRO A 148 1.18 -38.81 45.90
N GLU A 149 2.24 -39.59 45.77
CA GLU A 149 2.82 -40.25 46.95
C GLU A 149 3.63 -39.32 47.88
N ARG A 150 3.89 -38.04 47.55
CA ARG A 150 4.93 -37.26 48.26
C ARG A 150 4.59 -35.83 48.72
N PHE A 151 3.43 -35.24 48.40
CA PHE A 151 3.17 -33.82 48.71
C PHE A 151 1.80 -33.56 49.33
N SER A 152 1.76 -32.65 50.32
CA SER A 152 0.54 -32.23 51.00
C SER A 152 -0.28 -31.26 50.13
N THR A 153 -1.61 -31.34 50.23
CA THR A 153 -2.58 -30.49 49.52
C THR A 153 -2.28 -28.98 49.55
N PRO A 154 -1.85 -28.35 50.67
CA PRO A 154 -1.49 -26.93 50.69
C PRO A 154 -0.16 -26.63 49.99
N ALA A 155 0.81 -27.54 50.00
CA ALA A 155 2.08 -27.38 49.28
C ALA A 155 1.86 -27.49 47.76
N MET A 156 0.98 -28.39 47.33
CA MET A 156 0.43 -28.40 45.97
C MET A 156 -0.22 -27.06 45.65
N LEU A 157 -1.04 -26.50 46.55
CA LEU A 157 -1.81 -25.28 46.30
C LEU A 157 -0.93 -24.04 46.06
N LEU A 158 0.12 -23.90 46.86
CA LEU A 158 1.07 -22.79 46.78
C LEU A 158 2.07 -22.94 45.63
N GLY A 159 2.36 -24.17 45.20
CA GLY A 159 3.23 -24.44 44.06
C GLY A 159 2.59 -24.12 42.70
N TRP A 160 1.26 -24.28 42.57
CA TRP A 160 0.55 -24.07 41.29
C TRP A 160 0.10 -22.63 41.05
N THR A 161 -0.07 -21.84 42.10
CA THR A 161 -0.58 -20.48 41.99
C THR A 161 0.30 -19.63 41.08
N PRO A 162 1.64 -19.63 41.19
CA PRO A 162 2.48 -18.83 40.31
C PRO A 162 2.42 -19.24 38.83
N PRO A 163 2.56 -20.53 38.43
CA PRO A 163 2.41 -20.94 37.03
C PRO A 163 1.04 -20.60 36.43
N ALA A 164 -0.05 -20.83 37.18
CA ALA A 164 -1.39 -20.52 36.69
C ALA A 164 -1.62 -19.02 36.52
N ILE A 165 -1.08 -18.19 37.42
CA ILE A 165 -1.12 -16.73 37.30
C ILE A 165 -0.34 -16.27 36.06
N VAL A 166 0.83 -16.84 35.78
CA VAL A 166 1.63 -16.49 34.59
C VAL A 166 0.88 -16.82 33.31
N VAL A 167 0.26 -17.99 33.22
CA VAL A 167 -0.54 -18.40 32.05
C VAL A 167 -1.78 -17.51 31.89
N GLY A 168 -2.52 -17.26 32.98
CA GLY A 168 -3.71 -16.41 32.96
C GLY A 168 -3.41 -14.96 32.59
N ALA A 169 -2.32 -14.39 33.12
CA ALA A 169 -1.86 -13.04 32.79
C ALA A 169 -1.41 -12.93 31.34
N GLY A 170 -0.68 -13.92 30.82
CA GLY A 170 -0.26 -13.98 29.42
C GLY A 170 -1.44 -14.01 28.45
N LEU A 171 -2.47 -14.81 28.76
CA LEU A 171 -3.70 -14.87 27.96
C LEU A 171 -4.46 -13.53 27.99
N CYS A 172 -4.58 -12.92 29.17
CA CYS A 172 -5.27 -11.63 29.33
C CYS A 172 -4.55 -10.50 28.58
N PHE A 173 -3.21 -10.47 28.62
CA PHE A 173 -2.41 -9.50 27.87
C PHE A 173 -2.55 -9.67 26.36
N MET A 174 -2.49 -10.91 25.85
CA MET A 174 -2.74 -11.22 24.44
C MET A 174 -4.12 -10.75 23.98
N VAL A 175 -5.18 -11.07 24.73
CA VAL A 175 -6.55 -10.66 24.38
C VAL A 175 -6.71 -9.14 24.40
N ARG A 176 -6.11 -8.43 25.37
CA ARG A 176 -6.14 -6.96 25.40
C ARG A 176 -5.39 -6.33 24.24
N ARG A 177 -4.17 -6.80 23.96
CA ARG A 177 -3.37 -6.33 22.81
C ARG A 177 -4.09 -6.61 21.49
N TYR A 178 -4.75 -7.76 21.38
CA TYR A 178 -5.57 -8.19 20.25
C TYR A 178 -6.80 -7.30 20.05
N GLN A 179 -7.57 -7.04 21.11
CA GLN A 179 -8.70 -6.13 21.06
C GLN A 179 -8.26 -4.72 20.64
N HIS A 180 -7.09 -4.29 21.10
CA HIS A 180 -6.56 -2.99 20.71
C HIS A 180 -6.17 -2.92 19.23
N TYR A 181 -5.51 -3.98 18.71
CA TYR A 181 -5.05 -4.07 17.33
C TYR A 181 -6.20 -4.29 16.32
N LEU A 182 -7.24 -5.04 16.69
CA LEU A 182 -8.42 -5.22 15.82
C LEU A 182 -9.39 -4.05 15.90
N LYS A 183 -9.53 -3.39 17.06
CA LYS A 183 -10.33 -2.15 17.14
C LYS A 183 -9.73 -1.03 16.31
N SER A 184 -8.42 -1.06 16.06
CA SER A 184 -7.75 -0.01 15.31
C SER A 184 -7.82 -0.20 13.80
N ILE A 185 -7.89 -1.41 13.23
CA ILE A 185 -7.85 -1.63 11.77
C ILE A 185 -9.25 -1.96 11.22
N THR A 186 -9.77 -1.13 10.31
CA THR A 186 -11.14 -1.23 9.77
C THR A 186 -11.18 -1.79 8.36
N HIS A 187 -10.20 -1.46 7.51
CA HIS A 187 -10.20 -1.87 6.10
C HIS A 187 -8.84 -2.39 5.64
N ARG A 188 -8.87 -3.44 4.81
CA ARG A 188 -7.69 -3.95 4.09
C ARG A 188 -8.00 -3.94 2.61
N ALA A 189 -7.19 -3.23 1.85
CA ALA A 189 -7.23 -3.28 0.40
C ALA A 189 -5.94 -3.91 -0.10
N PHE A 190 -6.06 -4.69 -1.17
CA PHE A 190 -4.92 -5.23 -1.90
C PHE A 190 -4.94 -4.64 -3.29
N ILE A 191 -3.78 -4.16 -3.73
CA ILE A 191 -3.56 -3.72 -5.11
C ILE A 191 -2.49 -4.62 -5.67
N ARG A 192 -2.81 -5.31 -6.76
CA ARG A 192 -1.88 -6.20 -7.47
C ARG A 192 -1.74 -5.72 -8.90
N GLY A 193 -0.52 -5.74 -9.42
CA GLY A 193 -0.26 -5.45 -10.81
C GLY A 193 1.23 -5.34 -11.09
N VAL A 194 1.54 -4.88 -12.30
CA VAL A 194 2.91 -4.65 -12.74
C VAL A 194 3.30 -3.20 -12.43
N ILE A 195 4.52 -2.99 -11.95
CA ILE A 195 5.11 -1.66 -11.81
C ILE A 195 5.28 -1.09 -13.22
N THR A 196 4.59 0.00 -13.53
CA THR A 196 4.70 0.64 -14.85
C THR A 196 5.66 1.81 -14.83
N GLU A 197 5.78 2.51 -13.71
CA GLU A 197 6.72 3.62 -13.52
C GLU A 197 7.32 3.59 -12.13
N GLN A 198 8.56 4.04 -12.02
CA GLN A 198 9.25 4.32 -10.78
C GLN A 198 9.86 5.73 -10.89
N LEU A 199 9.44 6.60 -9.97
CA LEU A 199 9.88 7.99 -9.88
C LEU A 199 10.63 8.17 -8.57
N GLN A 200 11.76 8.86 -8.61
CA GLN A 200 12.55 9.18 -7.43
C GLN A 200 12.73 10.69 -7.36
N GLY A 201 12.62 11.23 -6.16
CA GLY A 201 12.78 12.65 -5.93
C GLY A 201 13.12 12.98 -4.49
N VAL A 202 13.33 14.26 -4.22
CA VAL A 202 13.69 14.77 -2.90
C VAL A 202 12.58 15.67 -2.37
N ILE A 203 12.17 15.44 -1.12
CA ILE A 203 11.27 16.29 -0.35
C ILE A 203 11.89 16.49 1.02
N ASN A 204 12.03 17.74 1.48
CA ASN A 204 12.59 18.08 2.79
C ASN A 204 13.92 17.33 3.09
N ASN A 205 14.82 17.30 2.10
CA ASN A 205 16.11 16.60 2.14
C ASN A 205 16.02 15.07 2.34
N ARG A 206 14.86 14.46 2.08
CA ARG A 206 14.67 13.00 2.10
C ARG A 206 14.37 12.49 0.70
N THR A 207 15.13 11.49 0.28
CA THR A 207 14.86 10.74 -0.94
C THR A 207 13.57 9.94 -0.77
N CYS A 208 12.65 10.14 -1.70
CA CYS A 208 11.35 9.51 -1.74
C CYS A 208 11.21 8.78 -3.08
N THR A 209 10.57 7.61 -3.06
CA THR A 209 10.33 6.83 -4.28
C THR A 209 8.83 6.60 -4.45
N TRP A 210 8.34 6.79 -5.66
CA TRP A 210 6.97 6.51 -6.06
C TRP A 210 6.95 5.38 -7.08
N TYR A 211 6.04 4.44 -6.87
CA TYR A 211 5.78 3.33 -7.79
C TYR A 211 4.38 3.48 -8.36
N ARG A 212 4.25 3.37 -9.68
CA ARG A 212 2.95 3.33 -10.36
C ARG A 212 2.58 1.89 -10.67
N VAL A 213 1.36 1.51 -10.32
CA VAL A 213 0.75 0.21 -10.66
C VAL A 213 -0.66 0.50 -11.18
N GLY A 214 -0.90 0.19 -12.46
CA GLY A 214 -2.11 0.63 -13.15
C GLY A 214 -2.29 2.14 -13.08
N ALA A 215 -3.47 2.60 -12.68
CA ALA A 215 -3.78 4.03 -12.56
C ALA A 215 -3.29 4.67 -11.23
N HIS A 216 -2.72 3.89 -10.32
CA HIS A 216 -2.40 4.33 -8.96
C HIS A 216 -0.90 4.55 -8.76
N ALA A 217 -0.54 5.63 -8.07
CA ALA A 217 0.83 5.92 -7.66
C ALA A 217 0.96 5.80 -6.13
N PHE A 218 2.00 5.13 -5.67
CA PHE A 218 2.23 4.83 -4.25
C PHE A 218 3.59 5.32 -3.81
N TYR A 219 3.62 5.98 -2.67
CA TYR A 219 4.85 6.40 -2.02
C TYR A 219 5.45 5.27 -1.19
N SER A 220 6.77 5.10 -1.29
CA SER A 220 7.58 4.30 -0.39
C SER A 220 8.75 5.14 0.14
N ALA A 221 8.91 5.15 1.46
CA ALA A 221 10.04 5.80 2.13
C ALA A 221 11.36 5.09 1.84
N GLU A 222 11.31 3.77 1.64
CA GLU A 222 12.47 2.95 1.27
C GLU A 222 12.38 2.57 -0.21
N ALA A 223 13.49 2.68 -0.93
CA ALA A 223 13.54 2.21 -2.30
C ALA A 223 13.42 0.69 -2.33
N LEU A 224 12.33 0.19 -2.90
CA LEU A 224 12.16 -1.23 -3.17
C LEU A 224 13.17 -1.66 -4.22
N PRO A 225 13.74 -2.88 -4.11
CA PRO A 225 14.63 -3.45 -5.12
C PRO A 225 13.82 -3.94 -6.34
N ALA A 226 12.94 -3.09 -6.85
CA ALA A 226 12.04 -3.40 -7.94
C ALA A 226 11.87 -2.23 -8.89
N GLY A 227 11.73 -2.55 -10.17
CA GLY A 227 11.62 -1.58 -11.25
C GLY A 227 10.46 -1.87 -12.19
N PRO A 228 10.28 -1.04 -13.23
CA PRO A 228 9.23 -1.24 -14.22
C PRO A 228 9.26 -2.64 -14.85
N GLY A 229 8.09 -3.25 -15.04
CA GLY A 229 7.92 -4.60 -15.58
C GLY A 229 7.81 -5.71 -14.52
N GLN A 230 8.10 -5.42 -13.25
CA GLN A 230 7.99 -6.41 -12.18
C GLN A 230 6.63 -6.40 -11.48
N SER A 231 6.19 -7.56 -11.00
CA SER A 231 4.93 -7.72 -10.27
C SER A 231 5.04 -7.24 -8.82
N LEU A 232 4.13 -6.36 -8.44
CA LEU A 232 4.03 -5.79 -7.10
C LEU A 232 2.64 -6.03 -6.52
N GLN A 233 2.62 -6.48 -5.27
CA GLN A 233 1.42 -6.52 -4.44
C GLN A 233 1.57 -5.51 -3.30
N LEU A 234 0.69 -4.52 -3.27
CA LEU A 234 0.54 -3.58 -2.18
C LEU A 234 -0.62 -4.01 -1.28
N THR A 235 -0.38 -4.02 0.04
CA THR A 235 -1.42 -4.11 1.05
C THR A 235 -1.59 -2.75 1.71
N ILE A 236 -2.79 -2.21 1.65
CA ILE A 236 -3.18 -0.97 2.35
C ILE A 236 -4.01 -1.39 3.56
N LEU A 237 -3.59 -0.95 4.74
CA LEU A 237 -4.34 -1.11 5.98
C LEU A 237 -4.84 0.26 6.42
N THR A 238 -6.16 0.43 6.47
CA THR A 238 -6.78 1.66 6.97
C THR A 238 -7.28 1.43 8.38
N ALA A 239 -6.88 2.32 9.27
CA ALA A 239 -7.31 2.33 10.65
C ALA A 239 -8.60 3.13 10.85
N ARG A 240 -9.24 2.96 12.01
CA ARG A 240 -10.49 3.61 12.38
C ARG A 240 -10.38 5.13 12.48
N ASP A 241 -9.19 5.63 12.80
CA ASP A 241 -8.84 7.05 12.82
C ASP A 241 -8.56 7.62 11.42
N GLY A 242 -8.64 6.79 10.37
CA GLY A 242 -8.36 7.16 8.98
C GLY A 242 -6.89 7.05 8.59
N SER A 243 -5.98 6.71 9.52
CA SER A 243 -4.57 6.51 9.19
C SER A 243 -4.39 5.30 8.27
N GLN A 244 -3.43 5.40 7.34
CA GLN A 244 -3.15 4.35 6.35
C GLN A 244 -1.72 3.84 6.52
N ALA A 245 -1.56 2.52 6.51
CA ALA A 245 -0.26 1.87 6.47
C ALA A 245 -0.12 1.08 5.17
N PHE A 246 0.98 1.30 4.47
CA PHE A 246 1.32 0.66 3.20
C PHE A 246 2.35 -0.44 3.43
N ARG A 247 2.09 -1.65 2.93
CA ARG A 247 3.05 -2.76 2.92
C ARG A 247 3.23 -3.27 1.51
N PHE A 248 4.48 -3.23 1.04
CA PHE A 248 4.87 -3.65 -0.29
C PHE A 248 5.37 -5.09 -0.26
N HIS A 249 4.86 -5.93 -1.15
CA HIS A 249 5.27 -7.31 -1.33
C HIS A 249 5.65 -7.50 -2.80
N LEU A 250 6.92 -7.78 -3.05
CA LEU A 250 7.36 -8.19 -4.38
C LEU A 250 6.89 -9.61 -4.62
N GLN A 251 6.15 -9.81 -5.71
CA GLN A 251 5.87 -11.15 -6.18
C GLN A 251 7.08 -11.59 -6.98
N GLN A 252 7.96 -12.38 -6.35
CA GLN A 252 8.88 -13.18 -7.13
C GLN A 252 8.02 -14.09 -8.01
N GLU A 253 8.15 -13.96 -9.33
CA GLU A 253 7.70 -15.01 -10.22
C GLU A 253 8.35 -16.28 -9.70
N SER A 254 7.53 -17.20 -9.18
CA SER A 254 7.98 -18.57 -8.99
C SER A 254 8.35 -19.00 -10.40
N ALA A 255 9.65 -19.13 -10.67
CA ALA A 255 10.13 -19.69 -11.90
C ALA A 255 9.42 -21.04 -12.05
N ALA A 256 8.45 -21.09 -12.95
CA ALA A 256 7.84 -22.33 -13.36
C ALA A 256 8.95 -23.10 -14.07
N ILE A 257 9.49 -24.09 -13.37
CA ILE A 257 10.27 -25.19 -13.94
C ILE A 257 9.26 -26.23 -14.41
#